data_AF-A0A4Y2TP23-F1
#
_entry.id   AF-A0A4Y2TP23-F1
#
_cell.length_a   1.000
_cell.length_b   1.000
_cell.length_c   1.000
_cell.angle_alpha   90.00
_cell.angle_beta   90.00
_cell.angle_gamma   90.00
#
_symmetry.space_group_name_H-M   'P 1'
#
loop_
_entity.id
_entity.type
_entity.pdbx_description
1 polymer ?
#
loop_
_entity_poly.entity_id
_entity_poly.type
_entity_poly.pdbx_seq_one_letter_code
_entity_poly.pdbx_strand_id
1 'polypeptide(L)'
;MIHLQNICFETEKFCDVKLTSSEHVDTRPSRIARDNEDAAKLSQWLSEHNPFPKIDVIMSIDSGIVGEDVKPEGSQYVVVDGGHLLHKIVWRQQDTFGAIADRYVQYLNNKYGQDIAVIFYGFPDDDKKSTKNCERLRRAAHFSSDVMFHEETVLQHTKEKLLANECNKKRFIQLLKKALQKANICVQQPVEDADLTIVNTAISVAPQYDYVRVVGEDIDLLVLLTALASTHSNVFIQKCGRRKTPDSYYSTTSFNHKFSNELLFIHAISGCDITSALFGQAAAKTKFNLARLPPTTDAAQLHSMRSYQQVQTWLGNEKDPLEWGWMHTPSGLFPKKSEKDPAPESPLQCISCTCKKGCTNACGCRKAGLH
;
A
#
# COMPACT_ATOMS: atom_id res chain seq x y z
N MET A 1 27.58 -15.11 9.30
CA MET A 1 27.08 -16.23 8.47
C MET A 1 27.04 -17.58 9.19
N ILE A 2 27.71 -17.72 10.35
CA ILE A 2 27.73 -18.95 11.18
C ILE A 2 26.33 -19.45 11.58
N HIS A 3 25.38 -18.54 11.85
CA HIS A 3 24.02 -18.94 12.27
C HIS A 3 23.20 -19.66 11.18
N LEU A 4 23.36 -19.30 9.90
CA LEU A 4 22.67 -19.96 8.78
C LEU A 4 23.20 -21.37 8.53
N GLN A 5 24.49 -21.61 8.82
CA GLN A 5 25.10 -22.93 8.68
C GLN A 5 24.69 -23.89 9.80
N ASN A 6 24.58 -23.41 11.04
CA ASN A 6 24.05 -24.23 12.14
C ASN A 6 22.63 -24.71 11.82
N ILE A 7 21.81 -23.85 11.20
CA ILE A 7 20.46 -24.22 10.77
C ILE A 7 20.52 -25.28 9.66
N CYS A 8 21.33 -25.08 8.61
CA CYS A 8 21.45 -26.07 7.52
C CYS A 8 21.93 -27.43 8.03
N PHE A 9 22.94 -27.46 8.90
CA PHE A 9 23.48 -28.68 9.48
C PHE A 9 22.47 -29.42 10.37
N GLU A 10 21.72 -28.71 11.21
CA GLU A 10 20.63 -29.29 11.99
C GLU A 10 19.47 -29.78 11.10
N THR A 11 19.23 -29.12 9.97
CA THR A 11 18.19 -29.52 9.00
C THR A 11 18.59 -30.80 8.24
N GLU A 12 19.86 -30.93 7.84
CA GLU A 12 20.42 -32.13 7.22
C GLU A 12 20.39 -33.32 8.18
N LYS A 13 20.74 -33.09 9.45
CA LYS A 13 20.65 -34.08 10.53
C LYS A 13 19.20 -34.49 10.83
N PHE A 14 18.26 -33.56 10.75
CA PHE A 14 16.84 -33.83 10.91
C PHE A 14 16.25 -34.65 9.75
N CYS A 15 16.74 -34.43 8.53
CA CYS A 15 16.24 -35.11 7.33
C CYS A 15 16.99 -36.41 6.97
N ASP A 16 18.06 -36.75 7.68
CA ASP A 16 18.97 -37.87 7.40
C ASP A 16 19.53 -37.88 5.96
N VAL A 17 19.70 -36.68 5.39
CA VAL A 17 20.29 -36.46 4.06
C VAL A 17 21.63 -35.77 4.23
N LYS A 18 22.72 -36.44 3.82
CA LYS A 18 24.05 -35.83 3.71
C LYS A 18 24.27 -35.34 2.29
N LEU A 19 24.14 -34.04 2.08
CA LEU A 19 24.43 -33.40 0.81
C LEU A 19 25.95 -33.37 0.56
N THR A 20 26.35 -33.50 -0.71
CA THR A 20 27.77 -33.64 -1.09
C THR A 20 28.49 -32.29 -1.17
N SER A 21 29.82 -32.26 -1.07
CA SER A 21 30.64 -31.04 -1.17
C SER A 21 30.55 -30.32 -2.53
N SER A 22 30.01 -30.99 -3.56
CA SER A 22 29.66 -30.39 -4.86
C SER A 22 28.35 -29.60 -4.83
N GLU A 23 27.45 -29.91 -3.90
CA GLU A 23 26.14 -29.25 -3.74
C GLU A 23 26.20 -28.09 -2.72
N HIS A 24 27.23 -28.07 -1.88
CA HIS A 24 27.54 -26.94 -0.99
C HIS A 24 28.84 -26.22 -1.35
N VAL A 25 28.92 -25.68 -2.58
CA VAL A 25 30.09 -24.90 -3.01
C VAL A 25 30.40 -23.73 -2.06
N ASP A 26 29.37 -23.15 -1.45
CA ASP A 26 29.46 -22.00 -0.54
C ASP A 26 29.82 -22.37 0.92
N THR A 27 29.77 -23.65 1.31
CA THR A 27 30.26 -24.10 2.64
C THR A 27 31.72 -24.53 2.61
N ARG A 28 32.43 -24.31 1.50
CA ARG A 28 33.86 -24.60 1.42
C ARG A 28 34.64 -23.77 2.45
N PRO A 29 35.60 -24.35 3.18
CA PRO A 29 36.35 -23.66 4.22
C PRO A 29 36.98 -22.34 3.75
N SER A 30 37.47 -22.28 2.51
CA SER A 30 38.06 -21.07 1.94
C SER A 30 37.05 -19.94 1.68
N ARG A 31 35.80 -20.28 1.33
CA ARG A 31 34.73 -19.29 1.13
C ARG A 31 34.17 -18.82 2.46
N ILE A 32 34.00 -19.74 3.41
CA ILE A 32 33.65 -19.41 4.80
C ILE A 32 34.68 -18.48 5.42
N ALA A 33 35.98 -18.78 5.26
CA ALA A 33 37.05 -17.94 5.78
C ALA A 33 37.00 -16.53 5.19
N ARG A 34 36.83 -16.43 3.86
CA ARG A 34 36.69 -15.15 3.17
C ARG A 34 35.44 -14.38 3.57
N ASP A 35 34.29 -15.04 3.64
CA ASP A 35 33.02 -14.42 4.04
C ASP A 35 33.06 -13.95 5.50
N ASN A 36 33.73 -14.68 6.38
CA ASN A 36 33.97 -14.25 7.76
C ASN A 36 34.97 -13.08 7.82
N GLU A 37 36.01 -13.08 6.99
CA GLU A 37 36.96 -11.98 6.88
C GLU A 37 36.30 -10.70 6.34
N ASP A 38 35.45 -10.83 5.32
CA ASP A 38 34.67 -9.74 4.74
C ASP A 38 33.59 -9.24 5.71
N ALA A 39 32.94 -10.14 6.46
CA ALA A 39 32.02 -9.76 7.52
C ALA A 39 32.74 -9.04 8.67
N ALA A 40 33.96 -9.46 9.03
CA ALA A 40 34.77 -8.78 10.03
C ALA A 40 35.20 -7.38 9.57
N LYS A 41 35.65 -7.25 8.32
CA LYS A 41 35.96 -5.94 7.70
C LYS A 41 34.75 -5.01 7.67
N LEU A 42 33.58 -5.53 7.29
CA LEU A 42 32.33 -4.78 7.28
C LEU A 42 31.91 -4.36 8.69
N SER A 43 32.02 -5.26 9.67
CA SER A 43 31.71 -4.97 11.07
C SER A 43 32.65 -3.93 11.67
N GLN A 44 33.95 -4.02 11.37
CA GLN A 44 34.93 -3.04 11.80
C GLN A 44 34.65 -1.67 11.17
N TRP A 45 34.42 -1.63 9.86
CA TRP A 45 34.10 -0.40 9.15
C TRP A 45 32.83 0.26 9.71
N LEU A 46 31.77 -0.51 9.98
CA LEU A 46 30.54 -0.01 10.59
C LEU A 46 30.72 0.44 12.05
N SER A 47 31.67 -0.14 12.78
CA SER A 47 31.96 0.30 14.16
C SER A 47 32.69 1.65 14.19
N GLU A 48 33.57 1.89 13.21
CA GLU A 48 34.33 3.14 13.07
C GLU A 48 33.52 4.24 12.37
N HIS A 49 32.59 3.86 11.47
CA HIS A 49 31.77 4.75 10.66
C HIS A 49 30.29 4.42 10.84
N ASN A 50 29.82 4.40 12.10
CA ASN A 50 28.44 4.05 12.40
C ASN A 50 27.48 4.98 11.64
N PRO A 51 26.76 4.47 10.62
CA PRO A 51 25.88 5.30 9.80
C PRO A 51 24.58 5.65 10.53
N PHE A 52 24.35 5.07 11.71
CA PHE A 52 23.15 5.26 12.50
C PHE A 52 23.39 6.30 13.60
N PRO A 53 22.56 7.35 13.70
CA PRO A 53 22.58 8.23 14.85
C PRO A 53 22.26 7.41 16.12
N LYS A 54 22.93 7.70 17.24
CA LYS A 54 22.53 7.14 18.54
C LYS A 54 21.12 7.67 18.85
N ILE A 55 20.14 6.79 18.81
CA ILE A 55 18.75 7.07 19.15
C ILE A 55 18.32 6.12 20.26
N ASP A 56 17.69 6.63 21.31
CA ASP A 56 17.23 5.84 22.46
C ASP A 56 15.84 5.20 22.20
N VAL A 57 15.40 5.17 20.95
CA VAL A 57 14.06 4.75 20.53
C VAL A 57 14.12 3.73 19.40
N ILE A 58 13.16 2.80 19.38
CA ILE A 58 13.06 1.76 18.35
C ILE A 58 12.55 2.40 17.06
N MET A 59 13.43 2.48 16.05
CA MET A 59 13.13 3.03 14.74
C MET A 59 13.20 1.94 13.67
N SER A 60 12.19 1.89 12.80
CA SER A 60 12.24 1.08 11.58
C SER A 60 13.36 1.57 10.66
N ILE A 61 14.33 0.71 10.34
CA ILE A 61 15.44 1.07 9.44
C ILE A 61 14.94 1.33 8.00
N ASP A 62 13.86 0.66 7.59
CA ASP A 62 13.28 0.79 6.24
C ASP A 62 12.50 2.10 6.07
N SER A 63 11.83 2.57 7.12
CA SER A 63 10.93 3.72 7.04
C SER A 63 11.35 4.93 7.89
N GLY A 64 12.36 4.82 8.75
CA GLY A 64 12.76 5.88 9.68
C GLY A 64 11.73 6.21 10.76
N ILE A 65 10.66 5.41 10.88
CA ILE A 65 9.55 5.67 11.81
C ILE A 65 9.85 5.06 13.16
N VAL A 66 9.69 5.88 14.20
CA VAL A 66 9.69 5.43 15.60
C VAL A 66 8.29 4.96 15.97
N GLY A 67 8.19 3.67 16.31
CA GLY A 67 6.96 3.08 16.84
C GLY A 67 7.01 3.05 18.36
N GLU A 68 5.88 3.36 18.99
CA GLU A 68 5.67 3.12 20.41
C GLU A 68 4.77 1.89 20.57
N ASP A 69 5.21 0.95 21.43
CA ASP A 69 4.41 -0.20 21.82
C ASP A 69 3.43 0.14 22.96
N VAL A 70 3.45 1.38 23.43
CA VAL A 70 2.56 1.89 24.48
C VAL A 70 1.38 2.58 23.83
N LYS A 71 0.17 2.09 24.12
CA LYS A 71 -1.08 2.72 23.72
C LYS A 71 -1.20 4.07 24.43
N PRO A 72 -1.50 5.18 23.73
CA PRO A 72 -1.79 6.45 24.38
C PRO A 72 -2.98 6.32 25.36
N GLU A 73 -2.90 7.02 26.49
CA GLU A 73 -3.95 7.06 27.51
C GLU A 73 -4.80 8.32 27.37
N GLY A 74 -6.05 8.27 27.85
CA GLY A 74 -7.01 9.39 27.78
C GLY A 74 -8.22 9.14 26.88
N SER A 75 -8.99 10.20 26.68
CA SER A 75 -10.10 10.27 25.74
C SER A 75 -9.62 10.03 24.30
N GLN A 76 -10.37 9.24 23.54
CA GLN A 76 -9.97 8.80 22.22
C GLN A 76 -11.04 9.04 21.17
N TYR A 77 -10.61 9.25 19.93
CA TYR A 77 -11.46 9.09 18.75
C TYR A 77 -10.82 8.09 17.78
N VAL A 78 -11.63 7.20 17.21
CA VAL A 78 -11.15 6.13 16.31
C VAL A 78 -11.68 6.35 14.91
N VAL A 79 -10.78 6.59 13.96
CA VAL A 79 -11.08 6.69 12.54
C VAL A 79 -10.65 5.39 11.86
N VAL A 80 -11.61 4.61 11.36
CA VAL A 80 -11.37 3.29 10.77
C VAL A 80 -11.55 3.35 9.26
N ASP A 81 -10.55 2.89 8.53
CA ASP A 81 -10.70 2.60 7.11
C ASP A 81 -11.68 1.43 6.92
N GLY A 82 -12.79 1.72 6.24
CA GLY A 82 -13.83 0.75 5.90
C GLY A 82 -13.34 -0.33 4.96
N GLY A 83 -12.39 -0.03 4.06
CA GLY A 83 -11.73 -1.01 3.20
C GLY A 83 -10.99 -2.05 4.03
N HIS A 84 -10.11 -1.61 4.92
CA HIS A 84 -9.44 -2.44 5.91
C HIS A 84 -10.43 -3.24 6.78
N LEU A 85 -11.48 -2.59 7.30
CA LEU A 85 -12.48 -3.21 8.17
C LEU A 85 -13.12 -4.44 7.51
N LEU A 86 -13.52 -4.35 6.23
CA LEU A 86 -14.15 -5.43 5.48
C LEU A 86 -13.36 -6.74 5.55
N HIS A 87 -12.03 -6.66 5.64
CA HIS A 87 -11.17 -7.84 5.67
C HIS A 87 -10.91 -8.38 7.09
N LYS A 88 -11.25 -7.65 8.16
CA LYS A 88 -11.01 -8.06 9.55
C LYS A 88 -11.94 -9.14 10.07
N ILE A 89 -13.20 -9.13 9.65
CA ILE A 89 -14.19 -10.08 10.15
C ILE A 89 -14.22 -11.33 9.27
N VAL A 90 -14.21 -12.49 9.94
CA VAL A 90 -14.43 -13.79 9.29
C VAL A 90 -15.93 -14.00 9.12
N TRP A 91 -16.35 -14.28 7.88
CA TRP A 91 -17.73 -14.62 7.56
C TRP A 91 -17.90 -16.13 7.70
N ARG A 92 -18.82 -16.57 8.55
CA ARG A 92 -19.09 -18.01 8.73
C ARG A 92 -20.10 -18.45 7.69
N GLN A 93 -19.92 -19.67 7.18
CA GLN A 93 -20.96 -20.30 6.36
C GLN A 93 -22.22 -20.46 7.19
N GLN A 94 -23.38 -20.28 6.55
CA GLN A 94 -24.71 -20.28 7.16
C GLN A 94 -25.10 -19.03 7.99
N ASP A 95 -24.18 -18.08 8.23
CA ASP A 95 -24.58 -16.78 8.78
C ASP A 95 -25.41 -16.01 7.75
N THR A 96 -26.41 -15.25 8.21
CA THR A 96 -27.12 -14.29 7.37
C THR A 96 -26.31 -13.00 7.19
N PHE A 97 -26.58 -12.21 6.15
CA PHE A 97 -25.88 -10.92 5.96
C PHE A 97 -26.11 -9.95 7.12
N GLY A 98 -27.29 -9.98 7.75
CA GLY A 98 -27.59 -9.20 8.96
C GLY A 98 -26.71 -9.64 10.14
N ALA A 99 -26.64 -10.95 10.40
CA ALA A 99 -25.76 -11.49 11.44
C ALA A 99 -24.28 -11.16 11.17
N ILE A 100 -23.85 -11.20 9.90
CA ILE A 100 -22.50 -10.78 9.51
C ILE A 100 -22.28 -9.30 9.85
N ALA A 101 -23.21 -8.41 9.49
CA ALA A 101 -23.10 -6.97 9.79
C ALA A 101 -23.08 -6.70 11.30
N ASP A 102 -23.89 -7.40 12.09
CA ASP A 102 -23.88 -7.30 13.55
C ASP A 102 -22.52 -7.67 14.14
N ARG A 103 -21.80 -8.65 13.56
CA ARG A 103 -20.43 -8.99 13.98
C ARG A 103 -19.44 -7.85 13.75
N TYR A 104 -19.62 -7.05 12.70
CA TYR A 104 -18.79 -5.86 12.48
C TYR A 104 -19.05 -4.81 13.56
N VAL A 105 -20.32 -4.55 13.87
CA VAL A 105 -20.73 -3.63 14.95
C VAL A 105 -20.14 -4.09 16.28
N GLN A 106 -20.31 -5.36 16.63
CA GLN A 106 -19.76 -5.96 17.84
C GLN A 106 -18.25 -5.85 17.91
N TYR A 107 -17.55 -6.12 16.80
CA TYR A 107 -16.09 -5.98 16.75
C TYR A 107 -15.65 -4.56 17.05
N LEU A 108 -16.28 -3.55 16.43
CA LEU A 108 -15.92 -2.15 16.63
C LEU A 108 -16.17 -1.71 18.08
N ASN A 109 -17.35 -2.01 18.61
CA ASN A 109 -17.71 -1.65 19.99
C ASN A 109 -16.80 -2.35 21.00
N ASN A 110 -16.52 -3.64 20.82
CA ASN A 110 -15.68 -4.39 21.76
C ASN A 110 -14.21 -3.97 21.69
N LYS A 111 -13.71 -3.62 20.51
CA LYS A 111 -12.29 -3.28 20.33
C LYS A 111 -11.98 -1.82 20.66
N TYR A 112 -12.87 -0.90 20.29
CA TYR A 112 -12.61 0.54 20.32
C TYR A 112 -13.49 1.30 21.32
N GLY A 113 -14.66 0.78 21.67
CA GLY A 113 -15.60 1.42 22.60
C GLY A 113 -16.56 2.35 21.88
N GLN A 114 -16.59 3.62 22.29
CA GLN A 114 -17.40 4.69 21.69
C GLN A 114 -16.52 5.61 20.83
N ASP A 115 -17.13 6.61 20.20
CA ASP A 115 -16.44 7.66 19.41
C ASP A 115 -15.65 7.10 18.23
N ILE A 116 -16.37 6.37 17.38
CA ILE A 116 -15.85 5.68 16.20
C ILE A 116 -16.45 6.29 14.93
N ALA A 117 -15.60 6.61 13.96
CA ALA A 117 -15.98 6.88 12.58
C ALA A 117 -15.43 5.79 11.65
N VAL A 118 -16.29 5.23 10.81
CA VAL A 118 -15.90 4.30 9.74
C VAL A 118 -16.07 5.01 8.40
N ILE A 119 -14.99 5.09 7.61
CA ILE A 119 -15.00 5.73 6.29
C ILE A 119 -14.94 4.64 5.24
N PHE A 120 -16.03 4.43 4.51
CA PHE A 120 -16.02 3.55 3.34
C PHE A 120 -15.67 4.35 2.10
N TYR A 121 -14.96 3.72 1.16
CA TYR A 121 -14.70 4.36 -0.12
C TYR A 121 -15.99 4.62 -0.92
N GLY A 122 -15.97 5.73 -1.66
CA GLY A 122 -17.05 6.12 -2.55
C GLY A 122 -17.12 5.27 -3.79
N PHE A 123 -18.35 5.04 -4.25
CA PHE A 123 -18.62 4.59 -5.59
C PHE A 123 -19.29 5.74 -6.33
N PRO A 124 -18.57 6.52 -7.15
CA PRO A 124 -19.19 7.58 -7.91
C PRO A 124 -20.26 6.99 -8.84
N ASP A 125 -21.40 7.67 -8.96
CA ASP A 125 -22.47 7.28 -9.89
C ASP A 125 -21.99 7.34 -11.36
N ASP A 126 -20.94 8.12 -11.62
CA ASP A 126 -20.26 8.23 -12.90
C ASP A 126 -18.78 7.81 -12.76
N ASP A 127 -18.52 6.50 -12.79
CA ASP A 127 -17.17 5.91 -12.78
C ASP A 127 -16.26 6.46 -13.90
N LYS A 128 -16.83 7.13 -14.91
CA LYS A 128 -16.07 7.68 -16.03
C LYS A 128 -15.19 8.87 -15.67
N LYS A 129 -15.49 9.58 -14.57
CA LYS A 129 -14.73 10.76 -14.13
C LYS A 129 -13.65 10.47 -13.08
N SER A 130 -13.57 9.24 -12.57
CA SER A 130 -12.60 8.90 -11.52
C SER A 130 -11.24 8.49 -12.09
N THR A 131 -10.16 9.11 -11.61
CA THR A 131 -8.78 8.69 -11.89
C THR A 131 -8.45 7.31 -11.31
N LYS A 132 -9.20 6.83 -10.30
CA LYS A 132 -9.05 5.49 -9.71
C LYS A 132 -9.65 4.37 -10.60
N ASN A 133 -10.41 4.70 -11.65
CA ASN A 133 -11.10 3.70 -12.48
C ASN A 133 -10.13 2.76 -13.22
N CYS A 134 -9.01 3.28 -13.73
CA CYS A 134 -7.98 2.45 -14.38
C CYS A 134 -7.46 1.35 -13.44
N GLU A 135 -7.20 1.68 -12.17
CA GLU A 135 -6.73 0.73 -11.17
C GLU A 135 -7.83 -0.25 -10.74
N ARG A 136 -9.08 0.21 -10.64
CA ARG A 136 -10.26 -0.66 -10.40
C ARG A 136 -10.42 -1.70 -11.50
N LEU A 137 -10.37 -1.29 -12.76
CA LEU A 137 -10.47 -2.19 -13.93
C LEU A 137 -9.30 -3.19 -13.99
N ARG A 138 -8.08 -2.77 -13.61
CA ARG A 138 -6.94 -3.68 -13.49
C ARG A 138 -7.16 -4.77 -12.45
N ARG A 139 -7.81 -4.44 -11.32
CA ARG A 139 -8.14 -5.37 -10.22
C ARG A 139 -9.36 -6.26 -10.55
N ALA A 140 -10.26 -5.81 -11.41
CA ALA A 140 -11.53 -6.48 -11.75
C ALA A 140 -11.42 -7.72 -12.66
N ALA A 141 -10.22 -8.31 -12.84
CA ALA A 141 -9.98 -9.43 -13.75
C ALA A 141 -10.69 -10.76 -13.38
N HIS A 142 -11.42 -10.81 -12.26
CA HIS A 142 -12.18 -11.97 -11.82
C HIS A 142 -13.68 -11.65 -11.73
N PHE A 143 -14.44 -12.05 -12.75
CA PHE A 143 -15.90 -11.99 -12.72
C PHE A 143 -16.43 -12.99 -11.69
N SER A 144 -16.99 -12.49 -10.59
CA SER A 144 -17.91 -13.26 -9.75
C SER A 144 -19.35 -12.87 -10.05
N SER A 145 -20.28 -13.81 -9.88
CA SER A 145 -21.70 -13.62 -10.17
C SER A 145 -22.28 -12.50 -9.31
N ASP A 146 -23.17 -11.70 -9.91
CA ASP A 146 -23.96 -10.73 -9.18
C ASP A 146 -24.99 -11.46 -8.31
N VAL A 147 -25.05 -11.12 -7.02
CA VAL A 147 -25.88 -11.79 -6.01
C VAL A 147 -26.79 -10.76 -5.37
N MET A 148 -28.09 -10.99 -5.49
CA MET A 148 -29.10 -10.21 -4.78
C MET A 148 -29.29 -10.82 -3.39
N PHE A 149 -29.12 -10.01 -2.34
CA PHE A 149 -29.29 -10.44 -0.95
C PHE A 149 -29.85 -9.32 -0.09
N HIS A 150 -30.49 -9.73 1.00
CA HIS A 150 -31.04 -8.90 2.09
C HIS A 150 -30.53 -9.43 3.44
N GLU A 151 -30.89 -8.77 4.54
CA GLU A 151 -30.39 -9.08 5.89
C GLU A 151 -30.59 -10.55 6.29
N GLU A 152 -31.72 -11.15 5.89
CA GLU A 152 -32.07 -12.54 6.21
C GLU A 152 -31.44 -13.57 5.23
N THR A 153 -30.87 -13.12 4.12
CA THR A 153 -30.28 -14.04 3.13
C THR A 153 -29.06 -14.73 3.74
N VAL A 154 -29.01 -16.05 3.64
CA VAL A 154 -27.89 -16.87 4.12
C VAL A 154 -26.71 -16.76 3.15
N LEU A 155 -25.50 -16.62 3.69
CA LEU A 155 -24.28 -16.57 2.90
C LEU A 155 -24.03 -17.90 2.15
N GLN A 156 -24.11 -17.86 0.82
CA GLN A 156 -23.86 -19.01 -0.06
C GLN A 156 -22.46 -19.01 -0.70
N HIS A 157 -21.80 -17.86 -0.73
CA HIS A 157 -20.50 -17.68 -1.39
C HIS A 157 -19.42 -17.32 -0.37
N THR A 158 -18.15 -17.51 -0.75
CA THR A 158 -17.05 -17.03 0.10
C THR A 158 -16.99 -15.51 0.10
N LYS A 159 -16.49 -14.93 1.21
CA LYS A 159 -16.30 -13.49 1.35
C LYS A 159 -15.52 -12.90 0.18
N GLU A 160 -14.45 -13.57 -0.23
CA GLU A 160 -13.55 -13.12 -1.29
C GLU A 160 -14.26 -13.05 -2.64
N LYS A 161 -15.07 -14.07 -2.97
CA LYS A 161 -15.86 -14.08 -4.21
C LYS A 161 -16.92 -12.98 -4.19
N LEU A 162 -17.58 -12.77 -3.06
CA LEU A 162 -18.64 -11.77 -2.97
C LEU A 162 -18.08 -10.35 -3.05
N LEU A 163 -16.99 -10.05 -2.32
CA LEU A 163 -16.35 -8.74 -2.33
C LEU A 163 -15.55 -8.44 -3.63
N ALA A 164 -15.24 -9.46 -4.44
CA ALA A 164 -14.61 -9.24 -5.75
C ALA A 164 -15.55 -8.56 -6.77
N ASN A 165 -16.87 -8.72 -6.63
CA ASN A 165 -17.85 -8.05 -7.48
C ASN A 165 -18.26 -6.72 -6.87
N GLU A 166 -18.10 -5.64 -7.64
CA GLU A 166 -18.37 -4.28 -7.16
C GLU A 166 -19.83 -4.05 -6.78
N CYS A 167 -20.79 -4.63 -7.50
CA CYS A 167 -22.21 -4.49 -7.17
C CYS A 167 -22.54 -5.18 -5.85
N ASN A 168 -22.04 -6.39 -5.64
CA ASN A 168 -22.17 -7.11 -4.38
C ASN A 168 -21.52 -6.34 -3.22
N LYS A 169 -20.32 -5.80 -3.45
CA LYS A 169 -19.58 -5.01 -2.45
C LYS A 169 -20.32 -3.71 -2.12
N LYS A 170 -20.87 -2.99 -3.12
CA LYS A 170 -21.76 -1.82 -2.96
C LYS A 170 -22.94 -2.17 -2.05
N ARG A 171 -23.68 -3.25 -2.34
CA ARG A 171 -24.84 -3.67 -1.54
C ARG A 171 -24.47 -4.02 -0.11
N PHE A 172 -23.37 -4.76 0.08
CA PHE A 172 -22.92 -5.13 1.42
C PHE A 172 -22.50 -3.90 2.24
N ILE A 173 -21.77 -2.95 1.65
CA ILE A 173 -21.41 -1.70 2.32
C ILE A 173 -22.65 -0.89 2.72
N GLN A 174 -23.69 -0.85 1.87
CA GLN A 174 -24.94 -0.17 2.24
C GLN A 174 -25.66 -0.84 3.41
N LEU A 175 -25.70 -2.18 3.44
CA LEU A 175 -26.26 -2.94 4.56
C LEU A 175 -25.46 -2.68 5.84
N LEU A 176 -24.13 -2.77 5.76
CA LEU A 176 -23.24 -2.53 6.89
C LEU A 176 -23.34 -1.10 7.43
N LYS A 177 -23.42 -0.10 6.54
CA LYS A 177 -23.63 1.30 6.91
C LYS A 177 -24.89 1.48 7.76
N LYS A 178 -26.02 0.88 7.36
CA LYS A 178 -27.26 0.93 8.13
C LYS A 178 -27.11 0.29 9.51
N ALA A 179 -26.45 -0.86 9.59
CA ALA A 179 -26.21 -1.55 10.86
C ALA A 179 -25.32 -0.72 11.81
N LEU A 180 -24.24 -0.14 11.29
CA LEU A 180 -23.34 0.74 12.05
C LEU A 180 -24.05 2.00 12.55
N GLN A 181 -24.84 2.66 11.69
CA GLN A 181 -25.60 3.85 12.06
C GLN A 181 -26.67 3.54 13.11
N LYS A 182 -27.35 2.39 13.01
CA LYS A 182 -28.30 1.91 14.03
C LYS A 182 -27.62 1.69 15.39
N ALA A 183 -26.33 1.39 15.39
CA ALA A 183 -25.52 1.23 16.60
C ALA A 183 -24.82 2.54 17.04
N ASN A 184 -25.24 3.70 16.51
CA ASN A 184 -24.66 5.03 16.79
C ASN A 184 -23.17 5.17 16.42
N ILE A 185 -22.67 4.37 15.48
CA ILE A 185 -21.32 4.53 14.92
C ILE A 185 -21.41 5.51 13.74
N CYS A 186 -20.52 6.51 13.71
CA CYS A 186 -20.45 7.46 12.61
C CYS A 186 -19.96 6.74 11.35
N VAL A 187 -20.65 6.92 10.22
CA VAL A 187 -20.25 6.35 8.93
C VAL A 187 -20.22 7.42 7.87
N GLN A 188 -19.08 7.56 7.21
CA GLN A 188 -18.90 8.45 6.09
C GLN A 188 -18.62 7.65 4.82
N GLN A 189 -19.03 8.20 3.68
CA GLN A 189 -18.72 7.66 2.37
C GLN A 189 -18.50 8.84 1.41
N PRO A 190 -17.25 9.30 1.24
CA PRO A 190 -16.96 10.45 0.41
C PRO A 190 -17.19 10.12 -1.06
N VAL A 191 -17.54 11.14 -1.84
CA VAL A 191 -17.64 11.04 -3.31
C VAL A 191 -16.24 10.92 -3.93
N GLU A 192 -15.25 11.54 -3.28
CA GLU A 192 -13.88 11.65 -3.74
C GLU A 192 -12.94 10.64 -3.02
N ASP A 193 -11.78 11.11 -2.56
CA ASP A 193 -10.75 10.26 -1.98
C ASP A 193 -11.06 9.88 -0.53
N ALA A 194 -11.27 8.58 -0.31
CA ALA A 194 -11.49 7.99 1.01
C ALA A 194 -10.29 8.21 1.93
N ASP A 195 -9.08 8.11 1.38
CA ASP A 195 -7.84 8.19 2.14
C ASP A 195 -7.67 9.60 2.71
N LEU A 196 -7.91 10.62 1.88
CA LEU A 196 -7.90 12.01 2.31
C LEU A 196 -8.99 12.31 3.34
N THR A 197 -10.19 11.73 3.17
CA THR A 197 -11.31 11.91 4.12
C THR A 197 -11.01 11.30 5.49
N ILE A 198 -10.36 10.14 5.52
CA ILE A 198 -9.88 9.51 6.77
C ILE A 198 -8.93 10.45 7.50
N VAL A 199 -7.92 10.98 6.79
CA VAL A 199 -6.92 11.88 7.37
C VAL A 199 -7.53 13.20 7.85
N ASN A 200 -8.36 13.83 7.03
CA ASN A 200 -9.03 15.09 7.40
C ASN A 200 -10.00 14.91 8.57
N THR A 201 -10.70 13.78 8.64
CA THR A 201 -11.56 13.46 9.79
C THR A 201 -10.71 13.39 11.05
N ALA A 202 -9.58 12.67 11.01
CA ALA A 202 -8.68 12.55 12.16
C ALA A 202 -8.12 13.90 12.63
N ILE A 203 -7.69 14.75 11.68
CA ILE A 203 -7.20 16.11 11.97
C ILE A 203 -8.30 16.97 12.58
N SER A 204 -9.52 16.94 12.03
CA SER A 204 -10.62 17.80 12.47
C SER A 204 -11.09 17.52 13.90
N VAL A 205 -11.02 16.26 14.34
CA VAL A 205 -11.42 15.85 15.70
C VAL A 205 -10.26 15.91 16.69
N ALA A 206 -9.01 15.96 16.21
CA ALA A 206 -7.82 15.97 17.07
C ALA A 206 -7.84 17.02 18.20
N PRO A 207 -8.34 18.26 18.02
CA PRO A 207 -8.40 19.22 19.12
C PRO A 207 -9.37 18.87 20.27
N GLN A 208 -10.27 17.90 20.07
CA GLN A 208 -11.35 17.57 21.01
C GLN A 208 -11.04 16.35 21.90
N TYR A 209 -9.96 15.63 21.62
CA TYR A 209 -9.61 14.37 22.29
C TYR A 209 -8.15 14.39 22.71
N ASP A 210 -7.82 13.63 23.76
CA ASP A 210 -6.44 13.47 24.20
C ASP A 210 -5.59 12.81 23.10
N TYR A 211 -6.19 11.90 22.32
CA TYR A 211 -5.57 11.38 21.11
C TYR A 211 -6.58 10.83 20.10
N VAL A 212 -6.17 10.81 18.84
CA VAL A 212 -6.92 10.25 17.72
C VAL A 212 -6.12 9.13 17.09
N ARG A 213 -6.77 7.99 16.83
CA ARG A 213 -6.14 6.88 16.14
C ARG A 213 -6.77 6.65 14.77
N VAL A 214 -5.93 6.48 13.77
CA VAL A 214 -6.32 6.05 12.43
C VAL A 214 -5.97 4.58 12.27
N VAL A 215 -6.96 3.76 11.95
CA VAL A 215 -6.83 2.31 11.78
C VAL A 215 -6.90 1.97 10.31
N GLY A 216 -5.77 1.55 9.76
CA GLY A 216 -5.62 1.11 8.36
C GLY A 216 -4.30 0.38 8.16
N GLU A 217 -4.18 -0.36 7.07
CA GLU A 217 -2.92 -1.04 6.69
C GLU A 217 -2.19 -0.34 5.53
N ASP A 218 -2.85 0.62 4.87
CA ASP A 218 -2.33 1.23 3.66
C ASP A 218 -1.26 2.29 3.95
N ILE A 219 -0.16 2.21 3.19
CA ILE A 219 0.98 3.13 3.28
C ILE A 219 0.58 4.54 2.83
N ASP A 220 -0.48 4.67 2.02
CA ASP A 220 -1.00 5.97 1.60
C ASP A 220 -1.52 6.77 2.82
N LEU A 221 -2.23 6.12 3.76
CA LEU A 221 -2.68 6.73 5.02
C LEU A 221 -1.48 7.15 5.89
N LEU A 222 -0.50 6.25 5.96
CA LEU A 222 0.91 6.48 6.24
C LEU A 222 1.43 7.91 6.03
N VAL A 223 1.60 8.14 4.73
CA VAL A 223 2.19 9.30 4.09
C VAL A 223 1.31 10.52 4.25
N LEU A 224 0.00 10.37 4.05
CA LEU A 224 -0.95 11.48 4.14
C LEU A 224 -1.02 12.06 5.56
N LEU A 225 -1.07 11.21 6.59
CA LEU A 225 -1.08 11.67 7.97
C LEU A 225 0.24 12.33 8.35
N THR A 226 1.37 11.77 7.93
CA THR A 226 2.69 12.37 8.19
C THR A 226 2.82 13.75 7.54
N ALA A 227 2.30 13.93 6.33
CA ALA A 227 2.37 15.20 5.61
C ALA A 227 1.36 16.24 6.12
N LEU A 228 0.10 15.84 6.33
CA LEU A 228 -1.01 16.76 6.61
C LEU A 228 -1.25 16.99 8.10
N ALA A 229 -0.94 16.02 8.96
CA ALA A 229 -1.12 16.10 10.41
C ALA A 229 0.21 16.33 11.15
N SER A 230 1.24 16.84 10.48
CA SER A 230 2.58 17.09 11.05
C SER A 230 2.58 18.05 12.24
N THR A 231 1.56 18.91 12.34
CA THR A 231 1.36 19.84 13.46
C THR A 231 0.56 19.25 14.61
N HIS A 232 0.00 18.05 14.47
CA HIS A 232 -0.87 17.41 15.46
C HIS A 232 -0.14 16.23 16.10
N SER A 233 0.47 16.45 17.27
CA SER A 233 1.23 15.43 18.00
C SER A 233 0.36 14.34 18.64
N ASN A 234 -0.96 14.54 18.69
CA ASN A 234 -1.92 13.63 19.29
C ASN A 234 -2.65 12.73 18.26
N VAL A 235 -2.19 12.71 17.01
CA VAL A 235 -2.72 11.82 15.96
C VAL A 235 -1.76 10.66 15.72
N PHE A 236 -2.31 9.44 15.76
CA PHE A 236 -1.54 8.20 15.67
C PHE A 236 -2.09 7.28 14.61
N ILE A 237 -1.21 6.52 13.97
CA ILE A 237 -1.59 5.37 13.14
C ILE A 237 -1.46 4.10 13.96
N GLN A 238 -2.55 3.35 14.04
CA GLN A 238 -2.57 2.04 14.66
C GLN A 238 -2.37 0.97 13.60
N LYS A 239 -1.21 0.31 13.63
CA LYS A 239 -0.96 -0.89 12.85
C LYS A 239 -1.42 -2.10 13.67
N CYS A 240 -2.44 -2.79 13.15
CA CYS A 240 -2.92 -4.01 13.79
C CYS A 240 -1.82 -5.07 13.83
N GLY A 241 -1.53 -5.59 15.01
CA GLY A 241 -0.64 -6.72 15.21
C GLY A 241 -1.16 -7.97 14.49
N ARG A 242 -0.24 -8.85 14.10
CA ARG A 242 -0.58 -10.16 13.53
C ARG A 242 -0.36 -11.24 14.58
N ARG A 243 -1.39 -12.08 14.79
CA ARG A 243 -1.38 -13.19 15.75
C ARG A 243 -1.22 -12.71 17.20
N LYS A 244 -0.08 -12.98 17.84
CA LYS A 244 0.20 -12.67 19.25
C LYS A 244 0.97 -11.36 19.45
N THR A 245 1.33 -10.66 18.36
CA THR A 245 1.99 -9.36 18.49
C THR A 245 0.95 -8.31 18.88
N PRO A 246 1.27 -7.42 19.83
CA PRO A 246 0.41 -6.29 20.14
C PRO A 246 0.26 -5.36 18.93
N ASP A 247 -0.72 -4.46 19.00
CA ASP A 247 -0.87 -3.37 18.03
C ASP A 247 0.25 -2.35 18.26
N SER A 248 0.82 -1.81 17.17
CA SER A 248 1.84 -0.76 17.24
C SER A 248 1.24 0.59 16.90
N TYR A 249 1.71 1.64 17.59
CA TYR A 249 1.25 3.01 17.41
C TYR A 249 2.38 3.87 16.86
N TYR A 250 2.09 4.62 15.80
CA TYR A 250 3.04 5.50 15.13
C TYR A 250 2.51 6.91 15.19
N SER A 251 3.24 7.82 15.87
CA SER A 251 2.91 9.24 15.84
C SER A 251 3.26 9.83 14.47
N THR A 252 2.45 10.77 14.00
CA THR A 252 2.72 11.54 12.77
C THR A 252 3.98 12.38 12.89
N THR A 253 4.40 12.72 14.11
CA THR A 253 5.63 13.48 14.37
C THR A 253 6.88 12.59 14.49
N SER A 254 6.73 11.25 14.50
CA SER A 254 7.85 10.31 14.60
C SER A 254 8.68 10.21 13.32
N PHE A 255 8.21 10.77 12.20
CA PHE A 255 8.95 10.78 10.93
C PHE A 255 10.01 11.88 10.95
N ASN A 256 11.19 11.57 11.49
CA ASN A 256 12.30 12.51 11.59
C ASN A 256 13.10 12.59 10.27
N HIS A 257 12.52 13.24 9.24
CA HIS A 257 13.22 13.42 7.97
C HIS A 257 13.11 14.86 7.43
N LYS A 258 14.22 15.38 6.88
CA LYS A 258 14.33 16.69 6.21
C LYS A 258 13.38 16.90 5.01
N PHE A 259 12.58 15.91 4.62
CA PHE A 259 11.73 15.94 3.42
C PHE A 259 10.23 15.80 3.73
N SER A 260 9.79 16.14 4.95
CA SER A 260 8.36 16.05 5.31
C SER A 260 7.46 16.87 4.38
N ASN A 261 7.94 18.02 3.91
CA ASN A 261 7.20 18.91 3.01
C ASN A 261 7.12 18.35 1.58
N GLU A 262 8.15 17.62 1.14
CA GLU A 262 8.23 16.99 -0.17
C GLU A 262 7.67 15.56 -0.18
N LEU A 263 7.24 15.03 0.97
CA LEU A 263 6.83 13.63 1.13
C LEU A 263 5.68 13.24 0.19
N LEU A 264 4.66 14.10 0.05
CA LEU A 264 3.56 13.88 -0.89
C LEU A 264 4.06 13.80 -2.33
N PHE A 265 5.00 14.67 -2.70
CA PHE A 265 5.57 14.68 -4.04
C PHE A 265 6.43 13.44 -4.30
N ILE A 266 7.30 13.07 -3.35
CA ILE A 266 8.15 11.89 -3.43
C ILE A 266 7.29 10.63 -3.56
N HIS A 267 6.21 10.52 -2.78
CA HIS A 267 5.27 9.41 -2.86
C HIS A 267 4.54 9.36 -4.22
N ALA A 268 3.96 10.49 -4.65
CA ALA A 268 3.25 10.57 -5.92
C ALA A 268 4.14 10.31 -7.14
N ILE A 269 5.41 10.70 -7.12
CA ILE A 269 6.33 10.49 -8.26
C ILE A 269 6.96 9.10 -8.26
N SER A 270 7.18 8.51 -7.08
CA SER A 270 7.71 7.14 -6.95
C SER A 270 6.66 6.06 -7.21
N GLY A 271 5.38 6.41 -7.09
CA GLY A 271 4.22 5.61 -7.52
C GLY A 271 3.23 5.33 -6.38
N CYS A 272 1.97 5.62 -6.60
CA CYS A 272 0.84 5.30 -5.72
C CYS A 272 -0.33 4.66 -6.52
N ASP A 273 -1.49 4.47 -5.91
CA ASP A 273 -2.66 3.87 -6.58
C ASP A 273 -3.11 4.60 -7.87
N ILE A 274 -2.73 5.87 -8.04
CA ILE A 274 -3.12 6.73 -9.18
C ILE A 274 -1.94 7.00 -10.13
N THR A 275 -0.70 6.88 -9.66
CA THR A 275 0.52 7.10 -10.46
C THR A 275 1.35 5.83 -10.54
N SER A 276 1.68 5.39 -11.76
CA SER A 276 2.52 4.21 -11.93
C SER A 276 3.90 4.41 -11.30
N ALA A 277 4.44 3.38 -10.65
CA ALA A 277 5.82 3.44 -10.18
C ALA A 277 6.80 3.50 -11.35
N LEU A 278 7.89 4.27 -11.19
CA LEU A 278 9.01 4.24 -12.11
C LEU A 278 9.60 2.82 -12.12
N PHE A 279 9.79 2.24 -13.30
CA PHE A 279 10.08 0.81 -13.46
C PHE A 279 11.26 0.34 -12.59
N GLY A 280 11.00 -0.48 -11.58
CA GLY A 280 12.04 -1.05 -10.70
C GLY A 280 12.54 -0.14 -9.58
N GLN A 281 11.93 1.04 -9.36
CA GLN A 281 12.06 1.81 -8.14
C GLN A 281 11.07 1.24 -7.10
N ALA A 282 11.62 0.74 -5.99
CA ALA A 282 10.90 0.60 -4.73
C ALA A 282 11.59 1.57 -3.76
N ALA A 283 10.84 2.15 -2.82
CA ALA A 283 11.32 3.16 -1.88
C ALA A 283 12.64 2.79 -1.17
N ALA A 284 12.97 1.50 -1.07
CA ALA A 284 14.15 0.97 -0.39
C ALA A 284 15.43 0.74 -1.26
N LYS A 285 15.48 1.14 -2.55
CA LYS A 285 16.69 0.92 -3.37
C LYS A 285 17.63 2.14 -3.38
N THR A 286 18.78 2.01 -2.71
CA THR A 286 19.85 3.01 -2.57
C THR A 286 20.62 3.38 -3.85
N LYS A 287 20.27 2.81 -5.02
CA LYS A 287 20.94 3.11 -6.30
C LYS A 287 19.94 3.57 -7.36
N PHE A 288 20.01 4.86 -7.69
CA PHE A 288 19.32 5.44 -8.84
C PHE A 288 19.86 4.80 -10.13
N ASN A 289 19.00 4.16 -10.90
CA ASN A 289 19.37 3.53 -12.17
C ASN A 289 18.71 4.30 -13.30
N LEU A 290 19.52 4.95 -14.14
CA LEU A 290 19.08 5.75 -15.28
C LEU A 290 18.23 4.97 -16.28
N ALA A 291 18.43 3.66 -16.41
CA ALA A 291 17.63 2.79 -17.28
C ALA A 291 16.18 2.58 -16.80
N ARG A 292 15.78 3.22 -15.69
CA ARG A 292 14.44 3.12 -15.08
C ARG A 292 13.62 4.38 -15.22
N LEU A 293 14.19 5.41 -15.82
CA LEU A 293 13.47 6.62 -16.18
C LEU A 293 12.44 6.31 -17.26
N PRO A 294 11.36 7.11 -17.38
CA PRO A 294 10.46 7.00 -18.50
C PRO A 294 11.26 7.06 -19.81
N PRO A 295 10.96 6.20 -20.79
CA PRO A 295 11.80 6.01 -21.98
C PRO A 295 11.89 7.28 -22.84
N THR A 296 10.93 8.21 -22.69
CA THR A 296 10.86 9.46 -23.45
C THR A 296 10.61 10.64 -22.52
N THR A 297 11.05 11.84 -22.94
CA THR A 297 10.72 13.10 -22.26
C THR A 297 9.21 13.31 -22.15
N ASP A 298 8.45 12.88 -23.15
CA ASP A 298 6.99 12.98 -23.19
C ASP A 298 6.33 12.05 -22.14
N ALA A 299 6.79 10.80 -22.02
CA ALA A 299 6.36 9.90 -20.96
C ALA A 299 6.70 10.44 -19.56
N ALA A 300 7.87 11.07 -19.40
CA ALA A 300 8.27 11.71 -18.15
C ALA A 300 7.42 12.94 -17.82
N GLN A 301 7.09 13.77 -18.80
CA GLN A 301 6.19 14.91 -18.64
C GLN A 301 4.80 14.47 -18.20
N LEU A 302 4.21 13.50 -18.89
CA LEU A 302 2.88 12.97 -18.54
C LEU A 302 2.84 12.33 -17.15
N HIS A 303 3.92 11.65 -16.73
CA HIS A 303 4.04 11.13 -15.37
C HIS A 303 4.10 12.25 -14.33
N SER A 304 4.97 13.25 -14.54
CA SER A 304 5.10 14.41 -13.65
C SER A 304 3.79 15.21 -13.53
N MET A 305 3.04 15.38 -14.63
CA MET A 305 1.74 16.06 -14.62
C MET A 305 0.73 15.32 -13.72
N ARG A 306 0.63 13.99 -13.83
CA ARG A 306 -0.26 13.19 -12.98
C ARG A 306 0.19 13.18 -11.52
N SER A 307 1.49 13.05 -11.25
CA SER A 307 2.02 13.13 -9.89
C SER A 307 1.74 14.48 -9.25
N TYR A 308 1.88 15.58 -9.99
CA TYR A 308 1.53 16.90 -9.50
C TYR A 308 0.02 17.03 -9.21
N GLN A 309 -0.83 16.61 -10.14
CA GLN A 309 -2.29 16.61 -9.95
C GLN A 309 -2.71 15.82 -8.69
N GLN A 310 -2.07 14.67 -8.44
CA GLN A 310 -2.33 13.87 -7.25
C GLN A 310 -1.99 14.63 -5.97
N VAL A 311 -0.81 15.25 -5.92
CA VAL A 311 -0.41 16.09 -4.78
C VAL A 311 -1.39 17.25 -4.57
N GLN A 312 -1.82 17.91 -5.65
CA GLN A 312 -2.81 18.99 -5.58
C GLN A 312 -4.13 18.50 -4.99
N THR A 313 -4.59 17.31 -5.39
CA THR A 313 -5.80 16.69 -4.85
C THR A 313 -5.66 16.43 -3.36
N TRP A 314 -4.53 15.87 -2.90
CA TRP A 314 -4.27 15.66 -1.47
C TRP A 314 -4.19 16.96 -0.66
N LEU A 315 -3.78 18.06 -1.30
CA LEU A 315 -3.80 19.41 -0.70
C LEU A 315 -5.18 20.09 -0.79
N GLY A 316 -6.20 19.41 -1.33
CA GLY A 316 -7.56 19.95 -1.47
C GLY A 316 -7.76 20.90 -2.65
N ASN A 317 -6.82 20.95 -3.59
CA ASN A 317 -6.93 21.78 -4.80
C ASN A 317 -7.53 20.97 -5.95
N GLU A 318 -8.69 21.38 -6.45
CA GLU A 318 -9.33 20.76 -7.60
C GLU A 318 -8.53 21.03 -8.89
N LYS A 319 -8.27 19.98 -9.67
CA LYS A 319 -7.56 20.03 -10.95
C LYS A 319 -8.26 19.12 -11.96
N ASP A 320 -8.62 19.64 -13.13
CA ASP A 320 -9.24 18.85 -14.20
C ASP A 320 -8.27 17.77 -14.70
N PRO A 321 -8.54 16.46 -14.51
CA PRO A 321 -7.65 15.40 -14.95
C PRO A 321 -7.25 15.48 -16.43
N LEU A 322 -8.12 15.99 -17.30
CA LEU A 322 -7.85 16.08 -18.75
C LEU A 322 -6.71 17.05 -19.09
N GLU A 323 -6.46 18.05 -18.24
CA GLU A 323 -5.33 18.96 -18.37
C GLU A 323 -4.02 18.38 -17.80
N TRP A 324 -4.11 17.31 -17.01
CA TRP A 324 -2.99 16.76 -16.22
C TRP A 324 -2.58 15.34 -16.62
N GLY A 325 -2.62 15.03 -17.92
CA GLY A 325 -2.07 13.78 -18.45
C GLY A 325 -3.02 12.58 -18.39
N TRP A 326 -4.33 12.84 -18.29
CA TRP A 326 -5.40 11.86 -18.47
C TRP A 326 -6.15 12.09 -19.78
N MET A 327 -6.84 11.06 -20.24
CA MET A 327 -7.71 11.12 -21.42
C MET A 327 -9.02 10.38 -21.15
N HIS A 328 -10.10 10.86 -21.76
CA HIS A 328 -11.39 10.20 -21.69
C HIS A 328 -11.46 9.03 -22.68
N THR A 329 -11.98 7.90 -22.22
CA THR A 329 -12.27 6.71 -23.04
C THR A 329 -13.73 6.28 -22.81
N PRO A 330 -14.30 5.40 -23.66
CA PRO A 330 -15.64 4.85 -23.40
C PRO A 330 -15.76 4.17 -22.04
N SER A 331 -14.65 3.62 -21.52
CA SER A 331 -14.55 2.94 -20.24
C SER A 331 -14.19 3.88 -19.07
N GLY A 332 -14.03 5.20 -19.30
CA GLY A 332 -13.71 6.22 -18.30
C GLY A 332 -12.35 6.90 -18.51
N LEU A 333 -11.82 7.57 -17.48
CA LEU A 333 -10.51 8.21 -17.51
C LEU A 333 -9.36 7.19 -17.50
N PHE A 334 -8.42 7.34 -18.44
CA PHE A 334 -7.20 6.56 -18.51
C PHE A 334 -5.97 7.47 -18.61
N PRO A 335 -4.78 7.02 -18.16
CA PRO A 335 -3.54 7.76 -18.37
C PRO A 335 -3.30 7.97 -19.86
N LYS A 336 -3.04 9.22 -20.26
CA LYS A 336 -2.61 9.52 -21.63
C LYS A 336 -1.27 8.81 -21.86
N LYS A 337 -1.18 8.06 -22.95
CA LYS A 337 0.04 7.36 -23.37
C LYS A 337 0.93 8.33 -24.15
N SER A 338 2.25 8.10 -24.09
CA SER A 338 3.18 8.84 -24.93
C SER A 338 2.91 8.53 -26.40
N GLU A 339 2.92 9.57 -27.23
CA GLU A 339 2.75 9.45 -28.69
C GLU A 339 4.11 9.30 -29.40
N LYS A 340 5.21 9.39 -28.66
CA LYS A 340 6.58 9.28 -29.18
C LYS A 340 7.11 7.86 -29.03
N ASP A 341 7.91 7.44 -30.00
CA ASP A 341 8.61 6.16 -29.95
C ASP A 341 9.53 6.08 -28.71
N PRO A 342 9.67 4.89 -28.09
CA PRO A 342 10.43 4.70 -26.86
C PRO A 342 11.92 5.05 -27.00
N ALA A 343 12.44 5.17 -28.22
CA ALA A 343 13.76 5.69 -28.54
C ALA A 343 13.75 6.28 -29.97
N PRO A 344 14.71 7.17 -30.32
CA PRO A 344 14.88 7.61 -31.70
C PRO A 344 15.12 6.42 -32.67
N GLU A 345 14.79 6.62 -33.95
CA GLU A 345 14.83 5.55 -34.96
C GLU A 345 16.24 4.94 -35.13
N SER A 346 17.29 5.76 -35.01
CA SER A 346 18.68 5.32 -35.19
C SER A 346 19.16 4.29 -34.15
N PRO A 347 18.90 4.46 -32.83
CA PRO A 347 19.07 3.40 -31.84
C PRO A 347 18.21 2.16 -32.11
N LEU A 348 16.93 2.32 -32.47
CA LEU A 348 16.02 1.19 -32.71
C LEU A 348 16.47 0.29 -33.87
N GLN A 349 17.06 0.89 -34.92
CA GLN A 349 17.68 0.17 -36.02
C GLN A 349 18.94 -0.61 -35.62
N CYS A 350 19.58 -0.25 -34.51
CA CYS A 350 20.80 -0.90 -34.01
C CYS A 350 20.52 -1.96 -32.91
N ILE A 351 19.33 -1.92 -32.29
CA ILE A 351 18.94 -2.87 -31.26
C ILE A 351 18.50 -4.16 -31.97
N SER A 352 19.19 -5.27 -31.70
CA SER A 352 18.78 -6.60 -32.16
C SER A 352 18.29 -7.42 -30.97
N CYS A 353 17.07 -7.95 -31.06
CA CYS A 353 16.59 -8.88 -30.05
C CYS A 353 17.41 -10.18 -30.10
N THR A 354 17.86 -10.66 -28.93
CA THR A 354 18.58 -11.94 -28.78
C THR A 354 17.64 -13.16 -28.78
N CYS A 355 16.38 -12.96 -29.13
CA CYS A 355 15.35 -13.98 -29.07
C CYS A 355 15.55 -15.02 -30.17
N LYS A 356 15.99 -16.21 -29.77
CA LYS A 356 16.35 -17.32 -30.68
C LYS A 356 15.21 -17.84 -31.57
N LYS A 357 13.94 -17.47 -31.29
CA LYS A 357 12.74 -17.94 -32.00
C LYS A 357 12.00 -16.83 -32.75
N GLY A 358 12.61 -15.64 -32.88
CA GLY A 358 11.95 -14.45 -33.44
C GLY A 358 10.99 -13.75 -32.47
N CYS A 359 10.71 -12.47 -32.72
CA CYS A 359 9.78 -11.66 -31.93
C CYS A 359 8.33 -11.93 -32.35
N THR A 360 7.66 -12.87 -31.68
CA THR A 360 6.21 -13.04 -31.78
C THR A 360 5.47 -12.04 -30.87
N ASN A 361 4.13 -11.94 -30.98
CA ASN A 361 3.32 -11.04 -30.14
C ASN A 361 3.44 -11.31 -28.62
N ALA A 362 3.92 -12.50 -28.22
CA ALA A 362 4.18 -12.83 -26.82
C ALA A 362 5.56 -12.36 -26.31
N CYS A 363 6.45 -11.94 -27.21
CA CYS A 363 7.83 -11.56 -26.91
C CYS A 363 7.91 -10.27 -26.08
N GLY A 364 8.73 -10.28 -25.03
CA GLY A 364 8.99 -9.10 -24.19
C GLY A 364 9.53 -7.91 -24.96
N CYS A 365 10.38 -8.13 -25.97
CA CYS A 365 10.92 -7.05 -26.82
C CYS A 365 9.84 -6.34 -27.63
N ARG A 366 8.87 -7.09 -28.16
CA ARG A 366 7.72 -6.54 -28.89
C ARG A 366 6.72 -5.86 -27.95
N LYS A 367 6.48 -6.43 -26.76
CA LYS A 367 5.67 -5.78 -25.71
C LYS A 367 6.28 -4.45 -25.21
N ALA A 368 7.60 -4.32 -25.25
CA ALA A 368 8.33 -3.11 -24.91
C ALA A 368 8.45 -2.11 -26.08
N GLY A 369 7.88 -2.40 -27.26
CA GLY A 369 7.90 -1.49 -28.42
C GLY A 369 9.25 -1.38 -29.11
N LEU A 370 10.15 -2.37 -28.95
CA LEU A 370 11.49 -2.35 -29.56
C LEU A 370 11.52 -2.95 -30.98
N HIS A 371 10.49 -3.70 -31.41
CA HIS A 371 10.38 -4.41 -32.70
C HIS A 371 8.94 -4.79 -33.12
#